data_AF-A0A843CLI2-F1
#
_entry.id   AF-A0A843CLI2-F1
#
_cell.length_a   1.000
_cell.length_b   1.000
_cell.length_c   1.000
_cell.angle_alpha   90.00
_cell.angle_beta   90.00
_cell.angle_gamma   90.00
#
_symmetry.space_group_name_H-M   'P 1'
#
loop_
_entity.id
_entity.type
_entity.pdbx_description
1 polymer ?
#
loop_
_entity_poly.entity_id
_entity_poly.type
_entity_poly.pdbx_seq_one_letter_code
_entity_poly.pdbx_strand_id
1 'polypeptide(L)'
;MILSITPLSFADQRNYDLIVDGNTFDLSYDFDGELLAFGIDTESKSLLVGTTNVNESTFELSFSSEVLSAENDEFVVLVDGAETNYSVTHTDNNTKLSFVIPIATEEIEIVGTNVIPEFPLGVLAIMGIVSAATLVFSRTKLMQFR
;
A
#
# COMPACT_ATOMS: atom_id res chain seq x y z
N MET A 1 42.09 10.97 18.27
CA MET A 1 40.96 10.05 17.99
C MET A 1 39.88 10.89 17.34
N ILE A 2 39.82 10.89 16.02
CA ILE A 2 38.78 11.61 15.27
C ILE A 2 37.59 10.65 15.14
N LEU A 3 36.46 11.03 15.74
CA LEU A 3 35.23 10.27 15.66
C LEU A 3 34.60 10.60 14.30
N SER A 4 34.80 9.71 13.32
CA SER A 4 34.11 9.81 12.04
C SER A 4 32.63 9.51 12.28
N ILE A 5 31.80 10.55 12.34
CA ILE A 5 30.36 10.40 12.17
C ILE A 5 30.14 10.09 10.69
N THR A 6 29.84 8.83 10.36
CA THR A 6 29.16 8.54 9.12
C THR A 6 27.86 9.33 9.13
N PRO A 7 27.54 10.13 8.10
CA PRO A 7 26.15 10.53 7.93
C PRO A 7 25.38 9.22 7.79
N LEU A 8 24.49 8.95 8.76
CA LEU A 8 23.38 8.05 8.53
C LEU A 8 22.71 8.60 7.28
N SER A 9 22.83 7.88 6.17
CA SER A 9 21.99 8.13 5.02
C SER A 9 20.57 8.00 5.56
N PHE A 10 19.89 9.13 5.73
CA PHE A 10 18.46 9.11 5.89
C PHE A 10 17.97 8.45 4.60
N ALA A 11 17.48 7.21 4.69
CA ALA A 11 16.49 6.77 3.72
C ALA A 11 15.45 7.90 3.67
N ASP A 12 15.03 8.29 2.47
CA ASP A 12 14.11 9.41 2.27
C ASP A 12 12.72 8.95 2.73
N GLN A 13 12.58 8.76 4.05
CA GLN A 13 11.36 8.28 4.67
C GLN A 13 10.31 9.36 4.49
N ARG A 14 9.43 9.13 3.51
CA ARG A 14 8.37 10.05 3.14
C ARG A 14 7.15 9.78 4.02
N ASN A 15 6.50 10.85 4.45
CA ASN A 15 5.27 10.75 5.24
C ASN A 15 4.07 11.16 4.38
N TYR A 16 2.95 10.47 4.57
CA TYR A 16 1.68 10.73 3.91
C TYR A 16 0.58 10.82 4.96
N ASP A 17 -0.13 11.94 4.96
CA ASP A 17 -1.27 12.19 5.84
C ASP A 17 -2.52 11.62 5.18
N LEU A 18 -2.92 10.42 5.61
CA LEU A 18 -4.15 9.79 5.13
C LEU A 18 -5.34 10.35 5.91
N ILE A 19 -6.22 11.09 5.24
CA ILE A 19 -7.42 11.64 5.84
C ILE A 19 -8.62 10.73 5.56
N VAL A 20 -9.15 10.09 6.59
CA VAL A 20 -10.35 9.23 6.52
C VAL A 20 -11.38 9.70 7.54
N ASP A 21 -12.56 10.07 7.06
CA ASP A 21 -13.70 10.53 7.88
C ASP A 21 -13.36 11.66 8.87
N GLY A 22 -12.42 12.54 8.50
CA GLY A 22 -11.96 13.65 9.34
C GLY A 22 -10.89 13.28 10.36
N ASN A 23 -10.47 12.01 10.44
CA ASN A 23 -9.27 11.58 11.16
C ASN A 23 -8.07 11.62 10.21
N THR A 24 -6.92 12.06 10.72
CA THR A 24 -5.66 12.06 9.99
C THR A 24 -4.77 10.96 10.54
N PHE A 25 -4.26 10.11 9.65
CA PHE A 25 -3.37 9.02 9.98
C PHE A 25 -2.03 9.23 9.27
N ASP A 26 -0.95 9.28 10.04
CA ASP A 26 0.39 9.40 9.51
C ASP A 26 0.88 8.03 8.99
N LEU A 27 1.12 7.94 7.68
CA LEU A 27 1.75 6.79 7.04
C LEU A 27 3.17 7.16 6.65
N SER A 28 4.13 6.29 6.94
CA SER A 28 5.53 6.52 6.58
C SER A 28 5.99 5.47 5.58
N TYR A 29 6.48 5.88 4.41
CA TYR A 29 6.81 4.99 3.32
C TYR A 29 8.14 5.34 2.65
N ASP A 30 8.80 4.35 2.04
CA ASP A 30 10.04 4.51 1.28
C ASP A 30 10.08 3.48 0.13
N PHE A 31 10.37 3.95 -1.08
CA PHE A 31 10.65 3.13 -2.27
C PHE A 31 11.23 4.01 -3.38
N ASP A 32 11.85 3.38 -4.38
CA ASP A 32 12.35 4.08 -5.58
C ASP A 32 11.24 4.25 -6.61
N GLY A 33 10.46 5.32 -6.48
CA GLY A 33 9.42 5.70 -7.42
C GLY A 33 8.58 6.88 -6.97
N GLU A 34 7.41 7.05 -7.59
CA GLU A 34 6.45 8.09 -7.27
C GLU A 34 5.17 7.50 -6.69
N LEU A 35 4.76 8.02 -5.53
CA LEU A 35 3.47 7.69 -4.94
C LEU A 35 2.38 8.53 -5.61
N LEU A 36 1.33 7.88 -6.10
CA LEU A 36 0.13 8.55 -6.61
C LEU A 36 -0.83 8.88 -5.47
N ALA A 37 -1.21 7.88 -4.69
CA ALA A 37 -2.14 8.01 -3.57
C ALA A 37 -2.14 6.75 -2.69
N PHE A 38 -2.53 6.94 -1.42
CA PHE A 38 -3.02 5.86 -0.57
C PHE A 38 -4.54 5.86 -0.57
N GLY A 39 -5.14 4.67 -0.61
CA GLY A 39 -6.57 4.43 -0.48
C GLY A 39 -6.83 3.31 0.51
N ILE A 40 -7.94 3.39 1.24
CA ILE A 40 -8.40 2.30 2.09
C ILE A 40 -9.63 1.68 1.44
N ASP A 41 -9.60 0.37 1.26
CA ASP A 41 -10.76 -0.44 0.89
C ASP A 41 -11.30 -1.12 2.15
N THR A 42 -12.42 -0.61 2.66
CA THR A 42 -13.09 -1.20 3.82
C THR A 42 -13.89 -2.46 3.50
N GLU A 43 -14.22 -2.70 2.23
CA GLU A 43 -14.93 -3.91 1.80
C GLU A 43 -13.99 -5.12 1.85
N SER A 44 -12.80 -4.94 1.29
CA SER A 44 -11.74 -5.95 1.21
C SER A 44 -10.82 -5.93 2.43
N LYS A 45 -11.00 -4.95 3.33
CA LYS A 45 -10.14 -4.69 4.50
C LYS A 45 -8.67 -4.54 4.11
N SER A 46 -8.42 -3.82 3.03
CA SER A 46 -7.09 -3.65 2.43
C SER A 46 -6.70 -2.18 2.30
N LEU A 47 -5.38 -1.95 2.35
CA LEU A 47 -4.77 -0.67 2.03
C LEU A 47 -4.24 -0.75 0.59
N LEU A 48 -4.77 0.10 -0.27
CA LEU A 48 -4.35 0.27 -1.65
C LEU A 48 -3.31 1.38 -1.74
N VAL A 49 -2.24 1.13 -2.47
CA VAL A 49 -1.18 2.09 -2.75
C VAL A 49 -1.02 2.16 -4.26
N GLY A 50 -1.34 3.31 -4.82
CA GLY A 50 -1.08 3.61 -6.23
C GLY A 50 0.32 4.17 -6.39
N THR A 51 1.13 3.57 -7.25
CA THR A 51 2.50 4.02 -7.53
C THR A 51 2.71 4.22 -9.03
N THR A 52 3.73 4.98 -9.40
CA THR A 52 4.14 5.18 -10.78
C THR A 52 5.64 5.42 -10.86
N ASN A 53 6.22 5.28 -12.06
CA ASN A 53 7.66 5.44 -12.30
C ASN A 53 8.53 4.66 -11.30
N VAL A 54 8.06 3.48 -10.89
CA VAL A 54 8.73 2.60 -9.93
C VAL A 54 9.91 1.90 -10.58
N ASN A 55 11.07 1.93 -9.93
CA ASN A 55 12.19 1.04 -10.22
C ASN A 55 12.21 -0.15 -9.27
N GLU A 56 12.95 -1.19 -9.65
CA GLU A 56 13.15 -2.37 -8.80
C GLU A 56 13.80 -1.96 -7.47
N SER A 57 13.04 -2.06 -6.38
CA SER A 57 13.43 -1.58 -5.07
C SER A 57 12.67 -2.30 -3.96
N THR A 58 13.04 -2.04 -2.72
CA THR A 58 12.29 -2.52 -1.55
C THR A 58 11.29 -1.45 -1.16
N PHE A 59 10.01 -1.80 -1.13
CA PHE A 59 8.97 -0.96 -0.56
C PHE A 59 8.94 -1.17 0.95
N GLU A 60 9.08 -0.09 1.71
CA GLU A 60 8.92 -0.08 3.15
C GLU A 60 7.72 0.80 3.51
N LEU A 61 6.81 0.28 4.33
CA LEU A 61 5.65 1.01 4.83
C LEU A 61 5.52 0.81 6.33
N SER A 62 5.37 1.91 7.06
CA SER A 62 5.10 1.94 8.49
C SER A 62 3.79 2.66 8.74
N PHE A 63 2.90 2.00 9.48
CA PHE A 63 1.57 2.50 9.81
C PHE A 63 1.23 2.11 11.24
N SER A 64 0.38 2.90 11.90
CA SER A 64 -0.13 2.51 13.21
C SER A 64 -1.09 1.32 13.08
N SER A 65 -1.12 0.45 14.10
CA SER A 65 -2.06 -0.67 14.18
C SER A 65 -3.53 -0.22 14.19
N GLU A 66 -3.75 1.06 14.48
CA GLU A 66 -5.04 1.73 14.32
C GLU A 66 -5.45 1.92 12.86
N VAL A 67 -4.56 1.89 11.86
CA VAL A 67 -4.95 2.04 10.44
C VAL A 67 -5.37 0.70 9.87
N LEU A 68 -4.48 -0.29 10.02
CA LEU A 68 -4.66 -1.64 9.52
C LEU A 68 -4.11 -2.60 10.57
N SER A 69 -4.85 -3.67 10.84
CA SER A 69 -4.43 -4.73 11.75
C SER A 69 -4.75 -6.09 11.15
N ALA A 70 -3.94 -7.08 11.49
CA ALA A 70 -4.15 -8.46 11.12
C ALA A 70 -4.29 -9.34 12.36
N GLU A 71 -5.29 -10.23 12.38
CA GLU A 71 -5.39 -11.28 13.38
C GLU A 71 -4.24 -12.27 13.16
N ASN A 72 -3.41 -12.48 14.17
CA ASN A 72 -2.17 -13.28 14.12
C ASN A 72 -1.03 -12.66 13.28
N ASP A 73 -1.07 -11.35 13.02
CA ASP A 73 -0.05 -10.64 12.25
C ASP A 73 0.15 -11.17 10.81
N GLU A 74 -0.86 -11.87 10.28
CA GLU A 74 -0.88 -12.36 8.90
C GLU A 74 -1.51 -11.31 7.96
N PHE A 75 -0.66 -10.60 7.25
CA PHE A 75 -1.06 -9.74 6.13
C PHE A 75 -0.97 -10.51 4.81
N VAL A 76 -1.76 -10.12 3.81
CA VAL A 76 -1.54 -10.55 2.43
C VAL A 76 -1.08 -9.34 1.63
N VAL A 77 0.11 -9.41 1.05
CA VAL A 77 0.65 -8.33 0.22
C VAL A 77 0.62 -8.77 -1.23
N LEU A 78 -0.11 -8.01 -2.04
CA LEU A 78 -0.25 -8.20 -3.47
C LEU A 78 0.43 -7.02 -4.19
N VAL A 79 1.25 -7.32 -5.18
CA VAL A 79 1.91 -6.34 -6.04
C VAL A 79 1.43 -6.60 -7.47
N ASP A 80 0.73 -5.63 -8.05
CA ASP A 80 -0.03 -5.75 -9.31
C ASP A 80 -0.93 -7.01 -9.34
N GLY A 81 -1.53 -7.34 -8.19
CA GLY A 81 -2.40 -8.51 -8.00
C GLY A 81 -1.67 -9.85 -7.83
N ALA A 82 -0.33 -9.86 -7.77
CA ALA A 82 0.47 -11.05 -7.47
C ALA A 82 0.94 -11.07 -6.02
N GLU A 83 0.72 -12.17 -5.31
CA GLU A 83 1.19 -12.32 -3.94
C GLU A 83 2.73 -12.32 -3.86
N THR A 84 3.26 -11.50 -2.94
CA THR A 84 4.70 -11.40 -2.70
C THR A 84 5.06 -11.77 -1.27
N ASN A 85 6.33 -12.13 -1.07
CA ASN A 85 6.85 -12.32 0.27
C ASN A 85 7.13 -10.95 0.91
N TYR A 86 6.76 -10.83 2.18
CA TYR A 86 6.98 -9.64 2.97
C TYR A 86 7.67 -9.98 4.29
N SER A 87 8.28 -8.96 4.87
CA SER A 87 8.77 -8.96 6.24
C SER A 87 7.94 -7.97 7.03
N VAL A 88 7.39 -8.42 8.15
CA VAL A 88 6.65 -7.57 9.09
C VAL A 88 7.43 -7.44 10.39
N THR A 89 7.44 -6.24 10.95
CA THR A 89 8.01 -5.96 12.27
C THR A 89 7.06 -5.05 13.04
N HIS A 90 6.69 -5.46 14.25
CA HIS A 90 5.88 -4.65 15.14
C HIS A 90 6.77 -3.92 16.14
N THR A 91 6.62 -2.61 16.23
CA THR A 91 7.31 -1.75 17.20
C THR A 91 6.24 -0.96 17.95
N ASP A 92 5.98 -1.35 19.20
CA ASP A 92 4.93 -0.78 20.04
C ASP A 92 3.55 -0.81 19.35
N ASN A 93 3.06 0.35 18.91
CA ASN A 93 1.77 0.50 18.21
C ASN A 93 1.92 0.68 16.70
N ASN A 94 3.14 0.56 16.16
CA ASN A 94 3.42 0.70 14.74
C ASN A 94 3.81 -0.64 14.13
N THR A 95 3.24 -0.92 12.96
CA THR A 95 3.58 -2.06 12.12
C THR A 95 4.39 -1.56 10.94
N LYS A 96 5.55 -2.17 10.71
CA LYS A 96 6.41 -1.93 9.56
C LYS A 96 6.39 -3.15 8.63
N LEU A 97 5.94 -2.97 7.41
CA LEU A 97 5.98 -3.93 6.31
C LEU A 97 7.11 -3.59 5.35
N SER A 98 7.82 -4.61 4.87
CA SER A 98 8.87 -4.47 3.87
C SER A 98 8.81 -5.62 2.87
N PHE A 99 8.79 -5.31 1.58
CA PHE A 99 8.73 -6.30 0.49
C PHE A 99 9.38 -5.76 -0.78
N VAL A 100 9.79 -6.64 -1.68
CA VAL A 100 10.42 -6.25 -2.94
C VAL A 100 9.33 -5.94 -3.98
N ILE A 101 9.47 -4.80 -4.66
CA ILE A 101 8.59 -4.39 -5.75
C ILE A 101 9.37 -4.38 -7.08
N PRO A 102 8.81 -4.95 -8.16
CA PRO A 102 9.43 -4.93 -9.48
C PRO A 102 9.33 -3.54 -10.14
N ILE A 103 10.13 -3.35 -11.19
CA ILE A 103 10.05 -2.16 -12.05
C ILE A 103 8.63 -2.02 -12.65
N ALA A 104 8.15 -0.78 -12.72
CA ALA A 104 6.84 -0.42 -13.24
C ALA A 104 5.66 -1.03 -12.46
N THR A 105 5.83 -1.26 -11.15
CA THR A 105 4.70 -1.52 -10.26
C THR A 105 3.73 -0.34 -10.30
N GLU A 106 2.44 -0.61 -10.46
CA GLU A 106 1.38 0.40 -10.51
C GLU A 106 0.46 0.33 -9.28
N GLU A 107 0.23 -0.88 -8.78
CA GLU A 107 -0.70 -1.14 -7.67
C GLU A 107 -0.05 -2.04 -6.63
N ILE A 108 -0.19 -1.66 -5.37
CA ILE A 108 0.16 -2.50 -4.22
C ILE A 108 -1.07 -2.56 -3.31
N GLU A 109 -1.44 -3.77 -2.91
CA GLU A 109 -2.55 -4.03 -2.01
C GLU A 109 -2.07 -4.80 -0.78
N ILE A 110 -2.38 -4.27 0.40
CA ILE A 110 -2.05 -4.89 1.68
C ILE A 110 -3.35 -5.23 2.40
N VAL A 111 -3.72 -6.50 2.39
CA VAL A 111 -4.94 -7.01 3.01
C VAL A 111 -4.66 -7.34 4.47
N GLY A 112 -5.46 -6.78 5.37
CA GLY A 112 -5.48 -7.10 6.79
C GLY A 112 -6.79 -7.77 7.22
N THR A 113 -6.99 -7.89 8.51
CA THR A 113 -8.22 -8.45 9.09
C THR A 113 -9.15 -7.38 9.63
N ASN A 114 -8.64 -6.22 10.02
CA ASN A 114 -9.43 -5.02 10.31
C ASN A 114 -8.74 -3.77 9.77
N VAL A 115 -9.55 -2.82 9.28
CA VAL A 115 -9.11 -1.52 8.77
C VAL A 115 -10.00 -0.42 9.35
N ILE A 116 -9.44 0.72 9.71
CA ILE A 116 -10.16 1.77 10.45
C ILE A 116 -10.57 2.97 9.59
N PRO A 117 -11.71 3.62 9.93
CA PRO A 117 -12.75 3.10 10.81
C PRO A 117 -13.66 2.16 10.02
N GLU A 118 -14.04 1.04 10.63
CA GLU A 118 -15.07 0.15 10.11
C GLU A 118 -16.36 0.97 9.87
N PHE A 119 -16.62 1.33 8.61
CA PHE A 119 -17.88 1.97 8.28
C PHE A 119 -19.01 0.96 8.51
N PRO A 120 -20.16 1.40 9.07
CA PRO A 120 -21.33 0.56 9.18
C PRO A 120 -21.91 0.26 7.78
N LEU A 121 -21.45 -0.81 7.13
CA LEU A 121 -22.04 -1.62 6.04
C LEU A 121 -22.82 -0.91 4.89
N GLY A 122 -22.67 0.40 4.70
CA GLY A 122 -23.55 1.21 3.83
C GLY A 122 -22.99 1.62 2.46
N VAL A 123 -21.71 1.38 2.16
CA VAL A 123 -21.00 1.99 1.01
C VAL A 123 -20.56 0.97 -0.06
N LEU A 124 -20.96 -0.30 0.04
CA LEU A 124 -20.61 -1.44 -0.85
C LEU A 124 -21.06 -1.31 -2.34
N ALA A 125 -21.50 -0.14 -2.82
CA ALA A 125 -22.18 -0.01 -4.12
C ALA A 125 -21.39 0.70 -5.23
N ILE A 126 -20.25 1.33 -4.93
CA ILE A 126 -19.64 2.29 -5.88
C ILE A 126 -18.33 1.77 -6.52
N MET A 127 -17.59 0.86 -5.86
CA MET A 127 -16.27 0.41 -6.33
C MET A 127 -16.28 -0.73 -7.37
N GLY A 128 -17.39 -1.48 -7.49
CA GLY A 128 -17.55 -2.48 -8.57
C GLY A 128 -17.55 -1.89 -9.99
N ILE A 129 -17.73 -0.57 -10.14
CA ILE A 129 -17.77 0.10 -11.45
C ILE A 129 -16.35 0.40 -11.95
N VAL A 130 -15.40 0.70 -11.06
CA VAL A 130 -14.03 1.10 -11.43
C VAL A 130 -13.20 -0.11 -11.89
N SER A 131 -13.29 -1.23 -11.17
CA SER A 131 -12.61 -2.49 -11.52
C SER A 131 -13.17 -3.13 -12.81
N ALA A 132 -14.47 -2.99 -13.08
CA ALA A 132 -15.07 -3.42 -14.34
C ALA A 132 -14.56 -2.59 -15.53
N ALA A 133 -14.32 -1.28 -15.35
CA ALA A 133 -13.88 -0.40 -16.43
C ALA A 133 -12.45 -0.72 -16.90
N THR A 134 -11.52 -1.02 -15.98
CA THR A 134 -10.13 -1.38 -16.31
C THR A 134 -10.04 -2.74 -17.01
N LEU A 135 -10.82 -3.74 -16.57
CA LEU A 135 -10.90 -5.05 -17.23
C LEU A 135 -11.51 -4.97 -18.64
N VAL A 136 -12.52 -4.14 -18.85
CA VAL A 136 -13.17 -3.96 -20.15
C VAL A 136 -12.23 -3.27 -21.15
N PHE A 137 -11.41 -2.31 -20.72
CA PHE A 137 -10.46 -1.62 -21.59
C PHE A 137 -9.31 -2.55 -22.04
N SER A 138 -8.85 -3.45 -21.16
CA SER A 138 -7.82 -4.46 -21.49
C SER A 138 -8.31 -5.52 -22.48
N ARG A 139 -9.61 -5.84 -22.50
CA ARG A 139 -10.18 -6.82 -23.45
C ARG A 139 -10.43 -6.25 -24.84
N THR A 140 -10.63 -4.93 -24.99
CA THR A 140 -10.97 -4.34 -26.29
C THR A 140 -9.78 -4.14 -27.22
N LYS A 141 -8.55 -4.05 -26.69
CA LYS A 141 -7.33 -3.87 -27.51
C LYS A 141 -6.89 -5.13 -28.27
N LEU A 142 -7.39 -6.31 -27.89
CA LEU A 142 -7.05 -7.60 -28.52
C LEU A 142 -7.89 -7.94 -29.77
N MET A 143 -8.97 -7.20 -30.06
CA MET A 143 -9.90 -7.56 -31.14
C MET A 143 -9.75 -6.75 -32.43
N GLN A 144 -8.84 -5.75 -32.49
CA GLN A 144 -8.65 -4.91 -33.68
C GLN A 144 -7.49 -5.31 -34.61
N PHE A 145 -6.86 -6.47 -34.41
CA PHE A 145 -5.95 -7.05 -35.40
C PHE A 145 -6.56 -8.30 -36.04
N ARG A 146 -7.42 -8.09 -37.04
CA ARG A 146 -7.78 -9.07 -38.07
C ARG A 146 -7.80 -8.38 -39.42
#